data_AF-A0A8I2G375-F1
#
_entry.id   AF-A0A8I2G375-F1
#
_cell.length_a   1.000
_cell.length_b   1.000
_cell.length_c   1.000
_cell.angle_alpha   90.00
_cell.angle_beta   90.00
_cell.angle_gamma   90.00
#
_symmetry.space_group_name_H-M   'P 1'
#
loop_
_entity.id
_entity.type
_entity.pdbx_description
1 polymer ?
#
loop_
_entity_poly.entity_id
_entity_poly.type
_entity_poly.pdbx_seq_one_letter_code
_entity_poly.pdbx_strand_id
1 'polypeptide(L)' 'VTFSHNLPTLKQVEEILIEEALERSGGNQTIAAQVLGISRQALNNRLQRKR' A
#
# COMPACT_ATOMS: atom_id res chain seq x y z
N VAL A 1 16.61 -2.56 5.50
CA VAL A 1 16.12 -2.59 4.11
C VAL A 1 17.33 -2.59 3.20
N THR A 2 17.48 -3.61 2.35
CA THR A 2 18.53 -3.67 1.34
C THR A 2 17.92 -3.29 0.00
N PHE A 3 18.41 -2.21 -0.60
CA PHE A 3 17.93 -1.74 -1.90
C PHE A 3 18.78 -2.32 -3.03
N SER A 4 18.13 -2.73 -4.12
CA SER A 4 18.77 -3.15 -5.37
C SER A 4 19.42 -1.98 -6.11
N HIS A 5 20.27 -2.29 -7.09
CA HIS A 5 20.95 -1.29 -7.92
C HIS A 5 19.98 -0.34 -8.64
N ASN A 6 18.80 -0.86 -9.03
CA ASN A 6 17.67 -0.05 -9.47
C ASN A 6 16.64 0.05 -8.35
N LEU A 7 16.26 1.27 -8.01
CA LEU A 7 15.21 1.52 -7.04
C LEU A 7 13.84 1.42 -7.73
N PRO A 8 12.84 0.82 -7.07
CA PRO A 8 11.46 0.96 -7.53
C PRO A 8 11.04 2.43 -7.49
N THR A 9 10.17 2.81 -8.41
CA THR A 9 9.50 4.11 -8.37
C THR A 9 8.61 4.21 -7.12
N LEU A 10 8.29 5.44 -6.71
CA LEU A 10 7.35 5.66 -5.59
C LEU A 10 6.01 4.96 -5.82
N LYS A 11 5.53 4.93 -7.07
CA LYS A 11 4.29 4.22 -7.43
C LYS A 11 4.40 2.71 -7.19
N GLN A 12 5.52 2.10 -7.58
CA GLN A 12 5.74 0.66 -7.36
C GLN A 12 5.87 0.33 -5.87
N VAL A 13 6.61 1.14 -5.10
CA VAL A 13 6.72 0.95 -3.65
C VAL A 13 5.35 1.08 -2.99
N GLU A 14 4.58 2.08 -3.38
CA GLU A 14 3.23 2.28 -2.88
C GLU A 14 2.33 1.07 -3.16
N GLU A 15 2.35 0.54 -4.38
CA GLU A 15 1.56 -0.63 -4.77
C GLU A 15 1.94 -1.86 -3.94
N ILE A 16 3.23 -2.14 -3.79
CA ILE A 16 3.75 -3.25 -2.99
C ILE A 16 3.32 -3.11 -1.52
N LEU A 17 3.42 -1.91 -0.96
CA LEU A 17 3.03 -1.66 0.43
C LEU A 17 1.52 -1.82 0.64
N ILE A 18 0.70 -1.36 -0.31
CA ILE A 18 -0.75 -1.51 -0.24
C ILE A 18 -1.15 -2.99 -0.30
N GLU A 19 -0.54 -3.75 -1.21
CA GLU A 19 -0.80 -5.19 -1.34
C GLU A 19 -0.42 -5.94 -0.06
N GLU A 20 0.79 -5.72 0.46
CA GLU A 20 1.24 -6.34 1.71
C GLU A 20 0.35 -5.98 2.90
N ALA A 21 -0.08 -4.71 3.01
CA ALA A 21 -0.95 -4.27 4.10
C ALA A 21 -2.35 -4.89 4.01
N LEU A 22 -2.89 -5.08 2.80
CA LEU A 22 -4.15 -5.77 2.58
C LEU A 22 -4.05 -7.26 2.87
N GLU A 23 -2.94 -7.90 2.48
CA GLU A 23 -2.69 -9.31 2.78
C GLU A 23 -2.62 -9.54 4.30
N ARG A 24 -1.81 -8.75 5.01
CA ARG A 24 -1.70 -8.82 6.48
C ARG A 24 -2.99 -8.50 7.21
N SER A 25 -3.88 -7.73 6.61
CA SER A 25 -5.17 -7.37 7.19
C SER A 25 -6.33 -8.28 6.78
N GLY A 26 -6.08 -9.33 5.97
CA GLY A 26 -7.14 -10.20 5.44
C GLY A 26 -8.13 -9.45 4.53
N GLY A 27 -7.64 -8.45 3.78
CA GLY A 27 -8.44 -7.60 2.90
C GLY A 27 -9.19 -6.46 3.62
N ASN A 28 -9.05 -6.34 4.94
CA ASN A 28 -9.70 -5.26 5.68
C ASN A 28 -8.98 -3.93 5.42
N GLN A 29 -9.60 -3.06 4.62
CA GLN A 29 -9.05 -1.76 4.25
C GLN A 29 -8.86 -0.80 5.42
N THR A 30 -9.69 -0.88 6.47
CA THR A 30 -9.53 -0.02 7.66
C THR A 30 -8.24 -0.38 8.39
N ILE A 31 -8.01 -1.69 8.60
CA ILE A 31 -6.79 -2.19 9.25
C ILE A 31 -5.57 -1.96 8.36
N ALA A 32 -5.66 -2.21 7.05
CA ALA A 32 -4.57 -1.95 6.11
C ALA A 32 -4.14 -0.48 6.11
N ALA A 33 -5.11 0.45 6.11
CA ALA A 33 -4.82 1.87 6.19
C ALA A 33 -4.12 2.24 7.51
N GLN A 34 -4.53 1.63 8.63
CA GLN A 34 -3.88 1.81 9.93
C GLN A 34 -2.43 1.29 9.92
N VAL A 35 -2.18 0.10 9.34
CA VAL A 35 -0.83 -0.46 9.19
C VAL A 35 0.07 0.46 8.36
N LEU A 36 -0.49 1.07 7.31
CA LEU A 36 0.22 2.01 6.44
C LEU A 36 0.36 3.42 7.03
N GLY A 37 -0.27 3.71 8.17
CA GLY A 37 -0.25 5.04 8.79
C GLY A 37 -0.97 6.12 7.96
N ILE A 38 -1.98 5.74 7.18
CA ILE A 38 -2.77 6.66 6.35
C ILE A 38 -4.27 6.55 6.69
N SER A 39 -5.05 7.53 6.24
CA SER A 39 -6.51 7.44 6.37
C SER A 39 -7.09 6.35 5.45
N ARG A 40 -8.20 5.73 5.87
CA ARG A 40 -8.95 4.79 5.01
C ARG A 40 -9.36 5.43 3.68
N GLN A 41 -9.72 6.71 3.69
CA GLN A 41 -10.06 7.45 2.46
C GLN A 41 -8.86 7.56 1.51
N ALA A 42 -7.66 7.82 2.03
CA ALA A 42 -6.45 7.85 1.23
C ALA A 42 -6.17 6.49 0.59
N LEU A 43 -6.29 5.39 1.34
CA LEU A 43 -6.16 4.04 0.80
C LEU A 43 -7.21 3.77 -0.30
N ASN A 44 -8.48 4.09 -0.05
CA ASN A 44 -9.56 3.87 -1.03
C ASN A 44 -9.30 4.65 -2.33
N ASN A 45 -8.89 5.92 -2.24
CA ASN A 45 -8.56 6.73 -3.42
C ASN A 45 -7.40 6.11 -4.23
N ARG A 46 -6.39 5.54 -3.56
CA ARG A 46 -5.27 4.85 -4.22
C ARG A 46 -5.74 3.56 -4.92
N LEU A 47 -6.60 2.78 -4.27
CA LEU A 47 -7.21 1.58 -4.86
C LEU A 47 -8.10 1.89 -6.07
N GLN A 48 -8.85 3.00 -6.02
CA GLN A 48 -9.68 3.44 -7.15
C GLN A 48 -8.86 3.87 -8.36
N ARG A 49 -7.68 4.47 -8.16
CA ARG A 49 -6.77 4.87 -9.25
C ARG A 49 -6.04 3.69 -9.90
N LYS A 50 -5.99 2.54 -9.23
CA LYS A 50 -5.39 1.29 -9.73
C LYS A 50 -6.37 0.47 -10.59
N ARG A 51 -7.68 0.67 -10.39
CA ARG A 51 -8.74 0.10 -11.24
C ARG A 51 -8.82 0.86 -12.56
#